data_AF-A0A519F2G0-F1
#
_entry.id   AF-A0A519F2G0-F1
#
_cell.length_a   1.000
_cell.length_b   1.000
_cell.length_c   1.000
_cell.angle_alpha   90.00
_cell.angle_beta   90.00
_cell.angle_gamma   90.00
#
_symmetry.space_group_name_H-M   'P 1'
#
loop_
_entity.id
_entity.type
_entity.pdbx_description
1 polymer ?
#
loop_
_entity_poly.entity_id
_entity_poly.type
_entity_poly.pdbx_seq_one_letter_code
_entity_poly.pdbx_strand_id
1 'polypeptide(L)'
;QMEKGQLSRDTFMKEIAAMTEHIVKKAKEYDRDTVPGDYATLQTPCPNCGGVVKENYRRYTCTGKPGAEPCGFSFGKSPAGRTFEVAEAESLLATKHIGPLEGFRSKAGWPFTAEIVIKHDEETNNWKLEFDFGDDKNADTGEIVDFSQQDTVGPCPVCGAPVFEHGSNYVCEKAVPTVAQPTPSCTFKTGKIILQQPVEREQIEKLLATGKTDLLDKFVSMRTRRAFKAFLVWNKDEGKVTFEFAPREGGSKFPPRKTFSKAAPAKKVAAKKSAAAKTPAAKKAAAPKAPRKPGAGLKPSEALAAVIGAEPVARTEVIKKLWDYIKANGLQDATNKRAINADAKLKPVFGKDQVTMFELAGIVGKHLSA
;
A
#
# COMPACT_ATOMS: atom_id res chain seq x y z
N GLN A 1 42.40 -15.66 -35.09
CA GLN A 1 42.41 -15.73 -36.56
C GLN A 1 42.99 -14.46 -37.19
N MET A 2 42.62 -13.24 -36.72
CA MET A 2 43.28 -12.00 -37.15
C MET A 2 44.79 -11.93 -36.80
N GLU A 3 45.20 -12.31 -35.59
CA GLU A 3 46.63 -12.34 -35.20
C GLU A 3 47.47 -13.34 -36.01
N LYS A 4 46.81 -14.33 -36.63
CA LYS A 4 47.44 -15.33 -37.51
C LYS A 4 47.33 -14.94 -39.00
N GLY A 5 46.79 -13.77 -39.34
CA GLY A 5 46.59 -13.30 -40.72
C GLY A 5 45.51 -14.04 -41.51
N GLN A 6 44.73 -14.91 -40.86
CA GLN A 6 43.78 -15.81 -41.51
C GLN A 6 42.38 -15.19 -41.72
N LEU A 7 42.15 -13.98 -41.19
CA LEU A 7 40.89 -13.26 -41.32
C LEU A 7 41.19 -11.83 -41.75
N SER A 8 40.58 -11.38 -42.85
CA SER A 8 40.79 -10.02 -43.34
C SER A 8 40.15 -9.01 -42.39
N ARG A 9 40.77 -7.83 -42.29
CA ARG A 9 40.23 -6.72 -41.49
C ARG A 9 38.81 -6.35 -41.93
N ASP A 10 38.53 -6.35 -43.22
CA ASP A 10 37.22 -5.98 -43.75
C ASP A 10 36.15 -7.01 -43.40
N THR A 11 36.49 -8.31 -43.46
CA THR A 11 35.61 -9.38 -42.99
C THR A 11 35.33 -9.26 -41.50
N PHE A 12 36.36 -9.01 -40.70
CA PHE A 12 36.22 -8.83 -39.25
C PHE A 12 35.34 -7.62 -38.89
N MET A 13 35.53 -6.48 -39.55
CA MET A 13 34.71 -5.28 -39.32
C MET A 13 33.26 -5.50 -39.76
N LYS A 14 33.02 -6.25 -40.85
CA LYS A 14 31.65 -6.65 -41.26
C LYS A 14 30.98 -7.54 -40.23
N GLU A 15 31.69 -8.52 -39.67
CA GLU A 15 31.17 -9.39 -38.61
C GLU A 15 30.84 -8.61 -37.33
N ILE A 16 31.68 -7.65 -36.94
CA ILE A 16 31.39 -6.75 -35.80
C ILE A 16 30.15 -5.92 -36.09
N ALA A 17 30.02 -5.34 -37.29
CA ALA A 17 28.85 -4.55 -37.66
C ALA A 17 27.58 -5.40 -37.59
N ALA A 18 27.57 -6.59 -38.18
CA ALA A 18 26.43 -7.52 -38.15
C ALA A 18 26.08 -7.95 -36.70
N MET A 19 27.07 -8.26 -35.87
CA MET A 19 26.85 -8.58 -34.46
C MET A 19 26.26 -7.38 -33.70
N THR A 20 26.77 -6.18 -33.94
CA THR A 20 26.32 -4.96 -33.29
C THR A 20 24.89 -4.61 -33.71
N GLU A 21 24.56 -4.75 -35.00
CA GLU A 21 23.20 -4.59 -35.51
C GLU A 21 22.23 -5.60 -34.89
N HIS A 22 22.64 -6.87 -34.75
CA HIS A 22 21.83 -7.89 -34.08
C HIS A 22 21.60 -7.57 -32.60
N ILE A 23 22.61 -7.09 -31.88
CA ILE A 23 22.49 -6.67 -30.47
C ILE A 23 21.56 -5.46 -30.35
N VAL A 24 21.73 -4.45 -31.21
CA VAL A 24 20.88 -3.25 -31.22
C VAL A 24 19.43 -3.60 -31.59
N LYS A 25 19.23 -4.49 -32.57
CA LYS A 25 17.92 -5.00 -32.96
C LYS A 25 17.26 -5.72 -31.79
N LYS A 26 17.96 -6.67 -31.15
CA LYS A 26 17.47 -7.35 -29.94
C LYS A 26 17.18 -6.39 -28.79
N ALA A 27 17.97 -5.33 -28.61
CA ALA A 27 17.72 -4.34 -27.58
C ALA A 27 16.51 -3.45 -27.89
N LYS A 28 16.25 -3.15 -29.17
CA LYS A 28 15.07 -2.39 -29.62
C LYS A 28 13.79 -3.23 -29.58
N GLU A 29 13.90 -4.52 -29.93
CA GLU A 29 12.81 -5.50 -29.93
C GLU A 29 12.68 -6.25 -28.59
N TYR A 30 13.44 -5.83 -27.56
CA TYR A 30 13.37 -6.41 -26.23
C TYR A 30 12.01 -6.13 -25.61
N ASP A 31 11.07 -7.02 -25.87
CA ASP A 31 9.84 -7.14 -25.10
C ASP A 31 10.12 -7.97 -23.85
N ARG A 32 9.54 -7.58 -22.72
CA ARG A 32 9.75 -8.27 -21.44
C ARG A 32 9.18 -9.69 -21.45
N ASP A 33 8.37 -10.01 -22.45
CA ASP A 33 7.77 -11.31 -22.71
C ASP A 33 8.65 -12.23 -23.60
N THR A 34 9.75 -11.74 -24.21
CA THR A 34 10.66 -12.54 -25.06
C THR A 34 11.93 -13.02 -24.35
N VAL A 35 11.99 -12.89 -23.01
CA VAL A 35 13.13 -13.36 -22.20
C VAL A 35 13.24 -14.89 -22.33
N PRO A 36 14.30 -15.45 -22.93
CA PRO A 36 14.46 -16.90 -23.06
C PRO A 36 14.60 -17.55 -21.67
N GLY A 37 13.89 -18.65 -21.46
CA GLY A 37 13.92 -19.40 -20.20
C GLY A 37 13.20 -20.74 -20.36
N ASP A 38 13.47 -21.64 -19.43
CA ASP A 38 12.77 -22.92 -19.33
C ASP A 38 11.48 -22.69 -18.53
N TYR A 39 10.40 -22.32 -19.24
CA TYR A 39 9.11 -21.98 -18.65
C TYR A 39 8.13 -23.14 -18.77
N ALA A 40 7.30 -23.33 -17.75
CA ALA A 40 6.31 -24.39 -17.73
C ALA A 40 5.20 -24.17 -18.79
N THR A 41 4.65 -25.29 -19.28
CA THR A 41 3.42 -25.29 -20.07
C THR A 41 2.32 -25.84 -19.17
N LEU A 42 1.25 -25.08 -18.98
CA LEU A 42 0.14 -25.49 -18.13
C LEU A 42 -0.68 -26.58 -18.84
N GLN A 43 -1.17 -27.55 -18.07
CA GLN A 43 -2.05 -28.59 -18.61
C GLN A 43 -3.49 -28.09 -18.82
N THR A 44 -3.94 -27.17 -17.96
CA THR A 44 -5.28 -26.59 -18.04
C THR A 44 -5.43 -25.72 -19.30
N PRO A 45 -6.44 -25.98 -20.15
CA PRO A 45 -6.63 -25.22 -21.38
C PRO A 45 -7.09 -23.78 -21.08
N CYS A 46 -6.85 -22.89 -22.03
CA CYS A 46 -7.24 -21.48 -21.94
C CYS A 46 -8.77 -21.35 -21.77
N PRO A 47 -9.25 -20.57 -20.79
CA PRO A 47 -10.69 -20.40 -20.55
C PRO A 47 -11.40 -19.60 -21.65
N ASN A 48 -10.66 -18.89 -22.50
CA ASN A 48 -11.23 -18.12 -23.61
C ASN A 48 -11.38 -18.97 -24.88
N CYS A 49 -10.32 -19.64 -25.33
CA CYS A 49 -10.32 -20.36 -26.61
C CYS A 49 -10.06 -21.88 -26.52
N GLY A 50 -9.76 -22.41 -25.34
CA GLY A 50 -9.36 -23.81 -25.14
C GLY A 50 -7.95 -24.16 -25.65
N GLY A 51 -7.14 -23.15 -26.01
CA GLY A 51 -5.76 -23.33 -26.45
C GLY A 51 -4.77 -23.60 -25.31
N VAL A 52 -3.50 -23.82 -25.64
CA VAL A 52 -2.44 -24.08 -24.65
C VAL A 52 -2.04 -22.79 -23.95
N VAL A 53 -1.83 -22.84 -22.63
CA VAL A 53 -1.32 -21.70 -21.85
C VAL A 53 0.13 -21.98 -21.44
N LYS A 54 1.04 -21.07 -21.79
CA LYS A 54 2.45 -21.18 -21.47
C LYS A 54 2.89 -20.07 -20.52
N GLU A 55 3.75 -20.42 -19.58
CA GLU A 55 4.41 -19.46 -18.71
C GLU A 55 5.48 -18.67 -19.49
N ASN A 56 5.65 -17.41 -19.13
CA ASN A 56 6.77 -16.58 -19.53
C ASN A 56 7.38 -15.89 -18.29
N TYR A 57 8.32 -14.96 -18.48
CA TYR A 57 8.99 -14.29 -17.36
C TYR A 57 8.05 -13.55 -16.38
N ARG A 58 6.88 -13.08 -16.84
CA ARG A 58 5.97 -12.20 -16.05
C ARG A 58 4.52 -12.63 -16.02
N ARG A 59 4.10 -13.54 -16.88
CA ARG A 59 2.71 -13.86 -17.19
C ARG A 59 2.56 -15.32 -17.56
N TYR A 60 1.34 -15.79 -17.48
CA TYR A 60 0.86 -16.98 -18.17
C TYR A 60 0.04 -16.50 -19.37
N THR A 61 0.42 -16.92 -20.57
CA THR A 61 -0.12 -16.41 -21.84
C THR A 61 -0.66 -17.56 -22.69
N CYS A 62 -1.85 -17.39 -23.26
CA CYS A 62 -2.38 -18.33 -24.25
C CYS A 62 -1.56 -18.26 -25.54
N THR A 63 -1.12 -19.42 -26.04
CA THR A 63 -0.42 -19.57 -27.32
C THR A 63 -1.35 -20.02 -28.45
N GLY A 64 -2.66 -20.13 -28.20
CA GLY A 64 -3.64 -20.63 -29.16
C GLY A 64 -3.74 -22.16 -29.17
N LYS A 65 -4.65 -22.69 -29.98
CA LYS A 65 -4.70 -24.12 -30.29
C LYS A 65 -3.53 -24.49 -31.20
N PRO A 66 -3.10 -25.76 -31.27
CA PRO A 66 -2.08 -26.18 -32.23
C PRO A 66 -2.45 -25.74 -33.65
N GLY A 67 -1.67 -24.82 -34.23
CA GLY A 67 -1.91 -24.25 -35.57
C GLY A 67 -2.86 -23.06 -35.66
N ALA A 68 -3.32 -22.50 -34.53
CA ALA A 68 -4.16 -21.30 -34.48
C ALA A 68 -3.46 -20.14 -33.75
N GLU A 69 -3.83 -18.91 -34.08
CA GLU A 69 -3.30 -17.73 -33.41
C GLU A 69 -3.74 -17.62 -31.93
N PRO A 70 -2.92 -17.00 -31.06
CA PRO A 70 -3.26 -16.81 -29.66
C PRO A 70 -4.46 -15.87 -29.48
N CYS A 71 -5.39 -16.22 -28.60
CA CYS A 71 -6.61 -15.44 -28.36
C CYS A 71 -6.42 -14.19 -27.47
N GLY A 72 -5.17 -13.82 -27.15
CA GLY A 72 -4.86 -12.66 -26.31
C GLY A 72 -5.10 -12.85 -24.80
N PHE A 73 -5.52 -14.03 -24.34
CA PHE A 73 -5.65 -14.30 -22.90
C PHE A 73 -4.29 -14.29 -22.21
N SER A 74 -4.16 -13.50 -21.14
CA SER A 74 -3.00 -13.55 -20.26
C SER A 74 -3.31 -13.05 -18.86
N PHE A 75 -2.63 -13.60 -17.85
CA PHE A 75 -2.65 -13.07 -16.49
C PHE A 75 -1.25 -13.00 -15.88
N GLY A 76 -1.07 -12.14 -14.89
CA GLY A 76 0.23 -11.90 -14.27
C GLY A 76 0.70 -13.07 -13.39
N LYS A 77 1.98 -13.42 -13.50
CA LYS A 77 2.64 -14.46 -12.70
C LYS A 77 2.85 -14.02 -11.24
N SER A 78 3.07 -12.73 -11.01
CA SER A 78 3.40 -12.20 -9.68
C SER A 78 2.46 -11.06 -9.21
N PRO A 79 1.15 -11.32 -9.00
CA PRO A 79 0.23 -10.29 -8.54
C PRO A 79 0.59 -9.81 -7.12
N ALA A 80 0.55 -8.49 -6.91
CA ALA A 80 0.87 -7.84 -5.63
C ALA A 80 2.20 -8.33 -4.97
N GLY A 81 3.19 -8.71 -5.78
CA GLY A 81 4.52 -9.11 -5.32
C GLY A 81 4.65 -10.56 -4.86
N ARG A 82 3.57 -11.36 -4.90
CA ARG A 82 3.59 -12.81 -4.67
C ARG A 82 3.60 -13.53 -6.00
N THR A 83 4.52 -14.47 -6.20
CA THR A 83 4.64 -15.28 -7.43
C THR A 83 3.81 -16.55 -7.29
N PHE A 84 2.99 -16.87 -8.29
CA PHE A 84 2.28 -18.14 -8.34
C PHE A 84 3.21 -19.32 -8.59
N GLU A 85 2.96 -20.42 -7.91
CA GLU A 85 3.46 -21.72 -8.34
C GLU A 85 2.68 -22.25 -9.55
N VAL A 86 3.28 -23.15 -10.32
CA VAL A 86 2.65 -23.72 -11.52
C VAL A 86 1.33 -24.41 -11.18
N ALA A 87 1.29 -25.19 -10.09
CA ALA A 87 0.08 -25.86 -9.63
C ALA A 87 -1.04 -24.89 -9.20
N GLU A 88 -0.68 -23.73 -8.65
CA GLU A 88 -1.64 -22.67 -8.31
C GLU A 88 -2.22 -22.03 -9.57
N ALA A 89 -1.37 -21.77 -10.57
CA ALA A 89 -1.81 -21.26 -11.86
C ALA A 89 -2.75 -22.25 -12.58
N GLU A 90 -2.46 -23.56 -12.52
CA GLU A 90 -3.34 -24.61 -13.07
C GLU A 90 -4.68 -24.65 -12.35
N SER A 91 -4.67 -24.60 -11.02
CA SER A 91 -5.88 -24.61 -10.19
C SER A 91 -6.75 -23.37 -10.44
N LEU A 92 -6.12 -22.19 -10.54
CA LEU A 92 -6.78 -20.93 -10.84
C LEU A 92 -7.41 -20.94 -12.24
N LEU A 93 -6.75 -21.53 -13.25
CA LEU A 93 -7.35 -21.68 -14.58
C LEU A 93 -8.52 -22.67 -14.59
N ALA A 94 -8.42 -23.75 -13.83
CA ALA A 94 -9.41 -24.82 -13.83
C ALA A 94 -10.71 -24.39 -13.13
N THR A 95 -10.57 -23.74 -11.97
CA THR A 95 -11.70 -23.39 -11.10
C THR A 95 -12.09 -21.91 -11.19
N LYS A 96 -11.27 -21.07 -11.84
CA LYS A 96 -11.42 -19.61 -11.94
C LYS A 96 -11.35 -18.87 -10.59
N HIS A 97 -10.99 -19.58 -9.53
CA HIS A 97 -10.88 -19.08 -8.16
C HIS A 97 -9.72 -19.78 -7.46
N ILE A 98 -8.97 -19.08 -6.62
CA ILE A 98 -7.98 -19.70 -5.75
C ILE A 98 -7.80 -18.87 -4.49
N GLY A 99 -7.84 -19.53 -3.32
CA GLY A 99 -7.51 -18.91 -2.05
C GLY A 99 -8.32 -19.46 -0.89
N PRO A 100 -8.17 -18.84 0.31
CA PRO A 100 -7.37 -17.65 0.59
C PRO A 100 -5.85 -17.88 0.54
N LEU A 101 -5.11 -17.00 -0.15
CA LEU A 101 -3.65 -17.07 -0.28
C LEU A 101 -2.95 -15.96 0.51
N GLU A 102 -1.83 -16.31 1.15
CA GLU A 102 -0.99 -15.38 1.91
C GLU A 102 0.23 -14.90 1.13
N GLY A 103 0.81 -13.77 1.53
CA GLY A 103 2.08 -13.26 1.00
C GLY A 103 1.96 -12.12 0.00
N PHE A 104 0.75 -11.60 -0.25
CA PHE A 104 0.54 -10.40 -1.05
C PHE A 104 1.01 -9.15 -0.31
N ARG A 105 1.40 -8.11 -1.05
CA ARG A 105 1.81 -6.81 -0.50
C ARG A 105 1.08 -5.67 -1.19
N SER A 106 0.46 -4.80 -0.40
CA SER A 106 -0.24 -3.61 -0.89
C SER A 106 0.74 -2.60 -1.53
N LYS A 107 0.22 -1.58 -2.22
CA LYS A 107 1.04 -0.47 -2.75
C LYS A 107 1.88 0.23 -1.67
N ALA A 108 1.39 0.24 -0.42
CA ALA A 108 2.09 0.79 0.74
C ALA A 108 3.03 -0.24 1.42
N GLY A 109 3.11 -1.46 0.90
CA GLY A 109 4.02 -2.52 1.37
C GLY A 109 3.49 -3.40 2.51
N TRP A 110 2.24 -3.19 2.96
CA TRP A 110 1.62 -4.02 4.00
C TRP A 110 1.25 -5.40 3.48
N PRO A 111 1.56 -6.48 4.22
CA PRO A 111 1.12 -7.81 3.86
C PRO A 111 -0.40 -7.94 4.00
N PHE A 112 -1.03 -8.69 3.10
CA PHE A 112 -2.44 -9.04 3.19
C PHE A 112 -2.69 -10.44 2.62
N THR A 113 -3.80 -11.04 3.04
CA THR A 113 -4.33 -12.30 2.53
C THR A 113 -5.51 -11.99 1.62
N ALA A 114 -5.63 -12.67 0.49
CA ALA A 114 -6.74 -12.47 -0.43
C ALA A 114 -7.04 -13.74 -1.22
N GLU A 115 -8.25 -13.83 -1.72
CA GLU A 115 -8.61 -14.77 -2.76
C GLU A 115 -8.36 -14.13 -4.12
N ILE A 116 -8.09 -14.95 -5.13
CA ILE A 116 -7.88 -14.50 -6.50
C ILE A 116 -8.90 -15.18 -7.38
N VAL A 117 -9.55 -14.38 -8.21
CA VAL A 117 -10.53 -14.85 -9.20
C VAL A 117 -10.15 -14.37 -10.57
N ILE A 118 -10.56 -15.13 -11.59
CA ILE A 118 -10.48 -14.68 -12.98
C ILE A 118 -11.91 -14.39 -13.45
N LYS A 119 -12.25 -13.12 -13.61
CA LYS A 119 -13.57 -12.66 -14.09
C LYS A 119 -13.53 -12.41 -15.59
N HIS A 120 -14.64 -12.69 -16.25
CA HIS A 120 -14.82 -12.36 -17.66
C HIS A 120 -15.13 -10.88 -17.80
N ASP A 121 -14.37 -10.19 -18.64
CA ASP A 121 -14.57 -8.80 -19.01
C ASP A 121 -15.25 -8.78 -20.39
N GLU A 122 -16.53 -8.39 -20.41
CA GLU A 122 -17.36 -8.35 -21.63
C GLU A 122 -16.91 -7.27 -22.61
N GLU A 123 -16.26 -6.20 -22.14
CA GLU A 123 -15.78 -5.12 -23.01
C GLU A 123 -14.57 -5.58 -23.84
N THR A 124 -13.71 -6.41 -23.23
CA THR A 124 -12.49 -6.92 -23.89
C THR A 124 -12.63 -8.37 -24.38
N ASN A 125 -13.77 -9.03 -24.13
CA ASN A 125 -13.99 -10.47 -24.34
C ASN A 125 -12.81 -11.31 -23.85
N ASN A 126 -12.32 -10.99 -22.66
CA ASN A 126 -11.14 -11.61 -22.09
C ASN A 126 -11.31 -11.86 -20.60
N TRP A 127 -10.47 -12.74 -20.08
CA TRP A 127 -10.50 -13.17 -18.69
C TRP A 127 -9.43 -12.41 -17.91
N LYS A 128 -9.83 -11.67 -16.87
CA LYS A 128 -8.97 -10.78 -16.09
C LYS A 128 -8.84 -11.27 -14.66
N LEU A 129 -7.60 -11.26 -14.17
CA LEU A 129 -7.29 -11.60 -12.78
C LEU A 129 -7.66 -10.42 -11.87
N GLU A 130 -8.46 -10.72 -10.85
CA GLU A 130 -8.89 -9.78 -9.81
C GLU A 130 -8.66 -10.37 -8.42
N PHE A 131 -8.41 -9.48 -7.45
CA PHE A 131 -8.42 -9.87 -6.05
C PHE A 131 -9.87 -9.86 -5.57
N ASP A 132 -10.30 -11.01 -5.08
CA ASP A 132 -11.53 -11.12 -4.31
C ASP A 132 -11.16 -11.05 -2.83
N PHE A 133 -11.58 -9.98 -2.17
CA PHE A 133 -11.31 -9.80 -0.75
C PHE A 133 -12.39 -10.44 0.13
N GLY A 134 -13.32 -11.19 -0.49
CA GLY A 134 -14.65 -11.32 0.06
C GLY A 134 -15.32 -9.95 0.03
N ASP A 135 -16.60 -9.91 -0.26
CA ASP A 135 -17.39 -8.68 -0.31
C ASP A 135 -17.64 -8.08 1.09
N ASP A 136 -16.59 -7.88 1.90
CA ASP A 136 -16.63 -7.22 3.22
C ASP A 136 -16.96 -5.71 3.11
N LYS A 137 -17.06 -5.17 1.89
CA LYS A 137 -17.59 -3.83 1.62
C LYS A 137 -19.06 -3.80 1.20
N ASN A 138 -19.64 -4.96 0.88
CA ASN A 138 -21.07 -5.11 0.60
C ASN A 138 -21.82 -5.76 1.76
N ALA A 139 -21.26 -5.76 2.98
CA ALA A 139 -22.03 -6.04 4.20
C ALA A 139 -23.17 -5.01 4.46
N ASP A 140 -23.28 -3.96 3.65
CA ASP A 140 -24.42 -3.02 3.62
C ASP A 140 -25.42 -3.30 2.48
N THR A 141 -25.22 -4.31 1.63
CA THR A 141 -26.20 -4.66 0.57
C THR A 141 -27.21 -5.68 1.07
N GLY A 142 -28.07 -5.27 2.02
CA GLY A 142 -29.45 -5.76 2.18
C GLY A 142 -29.72 -7.28 2.19
N GLU A 143 -28.71 -8.14 2.28
CA GLU A 143 -28.88 -9.57 2.41
C GLU A 143 -29.30 -9.83 3.84
N ILE A 144 -30.49 -10.39 3.95
CA ILE A 144 -31.16 -10.58 5.22
C ILE A 144 -30.41 -11.68 5.97
N VAL A 145 -29.81 -11.33 7.10
CA VAL A 145 -29.08 -12.27 7.94
C VAL A 145 -30.08 -13.02 8.84
N ASP A 146 -29.98 -14.35 8.87
CA ASP A 146 -30.76 -15.21 9.77
C ASP A 146 -29.85 -15.80 10.86
N PHE A 147 -30.16 -15.48 12.12
CA PHE A 147 -29.46 -15.97 13.30
C PHE A 147 -30.22 -17.09 14.02
N SER A 148 -31.33 -17.59 13.47
CA SER A 148 -32.24 -18.55 14.12
C SER A 148 -31.59 -19.85 14.60
N GLN A 149 -30.48 -20.27 13.98
CA GLN A 149 -29.74 -21.50 14.31
C GLN A 149 -28.43 -21.27 15.07
N GLN A 150 -28.13 -20.02 15.47
CA GLN A 150 -26.88 -19.70 16.16
C GLN A 150 -27.09 -19.50 17.66
N ASP A 151 -26.09 -19.89 18.45
CA ASP A 151 -26.07 -19.58 19.87
C ASP A 151 -25.68 -18.12 20.10
N THR A 152 -26.40 -17.45 20.98
CA THR A 152 -26.08 -16.08 21.38
C THR A 152 -24.79 -16.06 22.23
N VAL A 153 -23.93 -15.08 21.98
CA VAL A 153 -22.71 -14.82 22.78
C VAL A 153 -23.02 -13.95 24.01
N GLY A 154 -24.10 -13.17 23.99
CA GLY A 154 -24.53 -12.38 25.14
C GLY A 154 -25.29 -11.12 24.76
N PRO A 155 -25.72 -10.31 25.75
CA PRO A 155 -26.48 -9.10 25.50
C PRO A 155 -25.57 -7.96 25.00
N CYS A 156 -26.04 -7.24 23.98
CA CYS A 156 -25.36 -6.08 23.41
C CYS A 156 -25.28 -4.94 24.45
N PRO A 157 -24.11 -4.30 24.66
CA PRO A 157 -23.95 -3.23 25.63
C PRO A 157 -24.61 -1.90 25.20
N VAL A 158 -25.08 -1.80 23.95
CA VAL A 158 -25.75 -0.62 23.39
C VAL A 158 -27.27 -0.73 23.50
N CYS A 159 -27.85 -1.86 23.06
CA CYS A 159 -29.31 -2.02 22.94
C CYS A 159 -29.89 -3.24 23.66
N GLY A 160 -29.05 -4.05 24.31
CA GLY A 160 -29.46 -5.26 25.05
C GLY A 160 -29.87 -6.45 24.20
N ALA A 161 -29.94 -6.31 22.87
CA ALA A 161 -30.25 -7.41 21.95
C ALA A 161 -29.12 -8.46 21.89
N PRO A 162 -29.39 -9.71 21.50
CA PRO A 162 -28.37 -10.74 21.44
C PRO A 162 -27.27 -10.41 20.41
N VAL A 163 -26.03 -10.76 20.77
CA VAL A 163 -24.85 -10.68 19.92
C VAL A 163 -24.53 -12.06 19.38
N PHE A 164 -24.24 -12.14 18.08
CA PHE A 164 -23.95 -13.37 17.35
C PHE A 164 -22.59 -13.31 16.66
N GLU A 165 -22.13 -14.47 16.24
CA GLU A 165 -20.93 -14.63 15.44
C GLU A 165 -21.25 -14.51 13.95
N HIS A 166 -20.80 -13.43 13.31
CA HIS A 166 -21.05 -13.19 11.89
C HIS A 166 -19.75 -12.89 11.12
N GLY A 167 -19.33 -13.85 10.29
CA GLY A 167 -18.07 -13.78 9.55
C GLY A 167 -16.87 -13.59 10.49
N SER A 168 -16.08 -12.54 10.25
CA SER A 168 -14.91 -12.16 11.03
C SER A 168 -15.22 -11.31 12.28
N ASN A 169 -16.51 -11.12 12.63
CA ASN A 169 -16.94 -10.23 13.71
C ASN A 169 -17.98 -10.88 14.64
N TYR A 170 -18.08 -10.33 15.84
CA TYR A 170 -19.24 -10.45 16.72
C TYR A 170 -20.13 -9.23 16.50
N VAL A 171 -21.39 -9.47 16.19
CA VAL A 171 -22.33 -8.44 15.70
C VAL A 171 -23.63 -8.55 16.47
N CYS A 172 -24.19 -7.40 16.86
CA CYS A 172 -25.53 -7.34 17.45
C CYS A 172 -26.58 -7.70 16.38
N GLU A 173 -27.60 -8.48 16.74
CA GLU A 173 -28.73 -8.81 15.85
C GLU A 173 -29.35 -7.56 15.20
N LYS A 174 -29.49 -6.50 15.98
CA LYS A 174 -30.07 -5.23 15.52
C LYS A 174 -29.10 -4.35 14.73
N ALA A 175 -27.84 -4.76 14.60
CA ALA A 175 -26.81 -4.04 13.86
C ALA A 175 -26.68 -4.49 12.39
N VAL A 176 -27.42 -5.53 11.99
CA VAL A 176 -27.51 -5.99 10.60
C VAL A 176 -28.98 -6.11 10.18
N PRO A 177 -29.29 -6.02 8.87
CA PRO A 177 -30.62 -6.31 8.37
C PRO A 177 -30.99 -7.78 8.61
N THR A 178 -32.12 -8.03 9.28
CA THR A 178 -32.68 -9.37 9.50
C THR A 178 -34.12 -9.45 8.97
N VAL A 179 -34.69 -10.66 8.87
CA VAL A 179 -36.06 -10.86 8.33
C VAL A 179 -37.07 -10.07 9.17
N ALA A 180 -36.85 -10.04 10.49
CA ALA A 180 -37.68 -9.32 11.44
C ALA A 180 -37.39 -7.82 11.48
N GLN A 181 -36.19 -7.39 11.07
CA GLN A 181 -35.75 -5.99 11.15
C GLN A 181 -34.88 -5.60 9.93
N PRO A 182 -35.50 -5.11 8.84
CA PRO A 182 -34.78 -4.72 7.62
C PRO A 182 -33.87 -3.50 7.81
N THR A 183 -34.15 -2.64 8.79
CA THR A 183 -33.38 -1.42 9.07
C THR A 183 -32.55 -1.57 10.34
N PRO A 184 -31.21 -1.56 10.27
CA PRO A 184 -30.34 -1.62 11.45
C PRO A 184 -30.63 -0.47 12.42
N SER A 185 -30.66 -0.77 13.73
CA SER A 185 -30.89 0.20 14.81
C SER A 185 -29.77 0.19 15.86
N CYS A 186 -28.76 -0.67 15.70
CA CYS A 186 -27.60 -0.76 16.57
C CYS A 186 -26.31 -0.66 15.75
N THR A 187 -25.21 -0.24 16.38
CA THR A 187 -23.89 -0.10 15.74
C THR A 187 -22.82 -0.99 16.39
N PHE A 188 -23.22 -1.84 17.34
CA PHE A 188 -22.28 -2.70 18.04
C PHE A 188 -21.71 -3.79 17.12
N LYS A 189 -20.40 -3.73 16.92
CA LYS A 189 -19.59 -4.70 16.18
C LYS A 189 -18.19 -4.76 16.77
N THR A 190 -17.65 -5.96 16.97
CA THR A 190 -16.26 -6.16 17.39
C THR A 190 -15.62 -7.32 16.62
N GLY A 191 -14.34 -7.24 16.31
CA GLY A 191 -13.66 -8.28 15.52
C GLY A 191 -13.39 -9.56 16.31
N LYS A 192 -13.46 -10.72 15.64
CA LYS A 192 -12.98 -12.01 16.16
C LYS A 192 -11.46 -12.07 16.26
N ILE A 193 -10.77 -11.27 15.45
CA ILE A 193 -9.31 -11.15 15.47
C ILE A 193 -8.96 -9.66 15.58
N ILE A 194 -8.28 -9.28 16.66
CA ILE A 194 -7.85 -7.90 16.90
C ILE A 194 -6.32 -7.88 16.97
N LEU A 195 -5.66 -7.15 16.08
CA LEU A 195 -4.19 -7.03 16.02
C LEU A 195 -3.46 -8.39 16.08
N GLN A 196 -3.91 -9.34 15.25
CA GLN A 196 -3.41 -10.73 15.15
C GLN A 196 -3.76 -11.64 16.32
N GLN A 197 -4.38 -11.14 17.38
CA GLN A 197 -4.86 -11.94 18.50
C GLN A 197 -6.32 -12.37 18.25
N PRO A 198 -6.62 -13.67 18.16
CA PRO A 198 -7.98 -14.18 18.24
C PRO A 198 -8.61 -13.85 19.59
N VAL A 199 -9.85 -13.40 19.57
CA VAL A 199 -10.68 -13.14 20.75
C VAL A 199 -11.72 -14.24 20.82
N GLU A 200 -11.45 -15.21 21.68
CA GLU A 200 -12.32 -16.36 21.92
C GLU A 200 -13.71 -15.94 22.39
N ARG A 201 -14.72 -16.77 22.12
CA ARG A 201 -16.12 -16.53 22.48
C ARG A 201 -16.29 -16.19 23.97
N GLU A 202 -15.60 -16.92 24.85
CA GLU A 202 -15.60 -16.70 26.31
C GLU A 202 -15.13 -15.29 26.70
N GLN A 203 -14.19 -14.72 25.95
CA GLN A 203 -13.68 -13.38 26.22
C GLN A 203 -14.72 -12.32 25.84
N ILE A 204 -15.44 -12.52 24.74
CA ILE A 204 -16.54 -11.62 24.36
C ILE A 204 -17.70 -11.75 25.32
N GLU A 205 -18.05 -12.97 25.76
CA GLU A 205 -19.04 -13.18 26.82
C GLU A 205 -18.71 -12.34 28.06
N LYS A 206 -17.45 -12.36 28.51
CA LYS A 206 -16.97 -11.52 29.62
C LYS A 206 -17.02 -10.02 29.31
N LEU A 207 -16.65 -9.62 28.10
CA LEU A 207 -16.73 -8.23 27.65
C LEU A 207 -18.16 -7.70 27.66
N LEU A 208 -19.13 -8.52 27.21
CA LEU A 208 -20.55 -8.16 27.18
C LEU A 208 -21.16 -8.14 28.59
N ALA A 209 -20.77 -9.10 29.45
CA ALA A 209 -21.30 -9.20 30.81
C ALA A 209 -20.71 -8.17 31.79
N THR A 210 -19.38 -7.97 31.74
CA THR A 210 -18.65 -7.15 32.73
C THR A 210 -18.11 -5.84 32.16
N GLY A 211 -18.17 -5.65 30.83
CA GLY A 211 -17.57 -4.51 30.14
C GLY A 211 -16.07 -4.67 29.85
N LYS A 212 -15.45 -5.79 30.25
CA LYS A 212 -13.99 -6.03 30.14
C LYS A 212 -13.65 -7.51 29.91
N THR A 213 -12.63 -7.79 29.11
CA THR A 213 -12.07 -9.14 28.93
C THR A 213 -11.04 -9.49 30.00
N ASP A 214 -10.50 -10.72 29.97
CA ASP A 214 -9.26 -11.03 30.68
C ASP A 214 -8.05 -10.38 30.00
N LEU A 215 -6.87 -10.52 30.62
CA LEU A 215 -5.63 -10.02 30.06
C LEU A 215 -5.19 -10.89 28.88
N LEU A 216 -5.34 -10.37 27.67
CA LEU A 216 -4.88 -11.01 26.45
C LEU A 216 -3.47 -10.54 26.11
N ASP A 217 -2.57 -11.46 25.74
CA ASP A 217 -1.13 -11.20 25.72
C ASP A 217 -0.41 -11.37 24.37
N LYS A 218 -1.11 -11.78 23.31
CA LYS A 218 -0.53 -11.94 21.97
C LYS A 218 -0.98 -10.88 20.97
N PHE A 219 -1.36 -9.68 21.45
CA PHE A 219 -1.56 -8.53 20.54
C PHE A 219 -0.24 -8.06 19.94
N VAL A 220 -0.20 -7.81 18.63
CA VAL A 220 1.00 -7.30 17.95
C VAL A 220 0.77 -5.86 17.48
N SER A 221 1.57 -4.91 18.00
CA SER A 221 1.42 -3.51 17.61
C SER A 221 1.84 -3.26 16.16
N MET A 222 0.96 -2.67 15.35
CA MET A 222 1.31 -2.30 13.97
C MET A 222 2.43 -1.25 13.90
N ARG A 223 2.63 -0.43 14.94
CA ARG A 223 3.64 0.63 14.97
C ARG A 223 5.03 0.10 15.31
N THR A 224 5.13 -0.77 16.31
CA THR A 224 6.42 -1.25 16.83
C THR A 224 6.73 -2.69 16.47
N ARG A 225 5.75 -3.44 15.93
CA ARG A 225 5.80 -4.89 15.66
C ARG A 225 6.17 -5.72 16.89
N ARG A 226 5.92 -5.20 18.09
CA ARG A 226 6.16 -5.89 19.35
C ARG A 226 4.84 -6.41 19.91
N ALA A 227 4.91 -7.58 20.53
CA ALA A 227 3.80 -8.13 21.30
C ALA A 227 3.53 -7.28 22.55
N PHE A 228 2.27 -7.15 22.95
CA PHE A 228 1.87 -6.47 24.17
C PHE A 228 0.64 -7.13 24.80
N LYS A 229 0.48 -6.92 26.12
CA LYS A 229 -0.66 -7.42 26.88
C LYS A 229 -1.65 -6.29 27.16
N ALA A 230 -2.93 -6.55 26.99
CA ALA A 230 -3.99 -5.59 27.26
C ALA A 230 -5.32 -6.30 27.57
N PHE A 231 -6.19 -5.60 28.28
CA PHE A 231 -7.60 -5.92 28.37
C PHE A 231 -8.33 -5.21 27.22
N LEU A 232 -9.38 -5.84 26.69
CA LEU A 232 -10.35 -5.18 25.83
C LEU A 232 -11.49 -4.68 26.70
N VAL A 233 -11.85 -3.41 26.54
CA VAL A 233 -12.87 -2.73 27.35
C VAL A 233 -13.85 -2.01 26.46
N TRP A 234 -15.13 -2.17 26.73
CA TRP A 234 -16.17 -1.43 26.04
C TRP A 234 -16.19 0.03 26.50
N ASN A 235 -15.91 0.97 25.59
CA ASN A 235 -16.03 2.39 25.85
C ASN A 235 -17.41 2.88 25.39
N LYS A 236 -18.25 3.29 26.36
CA LYS A 236 -19.61 3.80 26.09
C LYS A 236 -19.62 5.14 25.35
N ASP A 237 -18.65 6.02 25.62
CA ASP A 237 -18.56 7.35 25.02
C ASP A 237 -18.15 7.28 23.55
N GLU A 238 -17.25 6.35 23.21
CA GLU A 238 -16.78 6.14 21.85
C GLU A 238 -17.56 5.08 21.08
N GLY A 239 -18.47 4.35 21.75
CA GLY A 239 -19.26 3.26 21.15
C GLY A 239 -18.40 2.14 20.55
N LYS A 240 -17.23 1.85 21.12
CA LYS A 240 -16.28 0.86 20.57
C LYS A 240 -15.46 0.16 21.65
N VAL A 241 -14.90 -0.99 21.29
CA VAL A 241 -13.95 -1.73 22.13
C VAL A 241 -12.57 -1.07 22.06
N THR A 242 -11.97 -0.81 23.22
CA THR A 242 -10.68 -0.13 23.36
C THR A 242 -9.71 -0.96 24.21
N PHE A 243 -8.42 -0.62 24.17
CA PHE A 243 -7.40 -1.29 24.97
C PHE A 243 -7.22 -0.59 26.32
N GLU A 244 -7.31 -1.35 27.41
CA GLU A 244 -6.87 -0.93 28.73
C GLU A 244 -5.63 -1.75 29.13
N PHE A 245 -4.54 -1.07 29.51
CA PHE A 245 -3.30 -1.73 29.88
C PHE A 245 -3.25 -1.93 31.39
N ALA A 246 -2.85 -3.12 31.83
CA ALA A 246 -2.58 -3.37 33.25
C ALA A 246 -1.56 -2.33 33.78
N PRO A 247 -1.75 -1.83 35.02
CA PRO A 247 -0.74 -1.03 35.70
C PRO A 247 0.60 -1.79 35.66
N ARG A 248 1.66 -1.13 35.20
CA ARG A 248 2.97 -1.78 35.11
C ARG A 248 3.45 -2.06 36.53
N GLU A 249 3.58 -3.33 36.90
CA GLU A 249 4.29 -3.71 38.12
C GLU A 249 5.76 -3.30 37.96
N GLY A 250 6.17 -2.31 38.77
CA GLY A 250 7.46 -1.64 38.62
C GLY A 250 7.33 -0.33 37.86
N GLY A 251 7.11 0.75 38.61
CA GLY A 251 7.04 2.12 38.14
C GLY A 251 8.10 2.47 37.09
N SER A 252 7.69 3.33 36.17
CA SER A 252 8.46 3.84 35.04
C SER A 252 9.97 4.00 35.30
N LYS A 253 10.80 3.10 34.76
CA LYS A 253 12.25 3.33 34.56
C LYS A 253 12.55 4.31 33.41
N PHE A 254 11.58 5.13 33.05
CA PHE A 254 11.72 6.23 32.10
C PHE A 254 11.04 7.44 32.70
N PRO A 255 11.77 8.53 33.04
CA PRO A 255 11.12 9.72 33.56
C PRO A 255 10.13 10.25 32.51
N PRO A 256 8.99 10.82 32.93
CA PRO A 256 8.09 11.51 32.01
C PRO A 256 8.90 12.57 31.29
N ARG A 257 8.87 12.53 29.96
CA ARG A 257 9.55 13.51 29.10
C ARG A 257 9.01 14.88 29.48
N LYS A 258 9.81 15.67 30.21
CA LYS A 258 9.51 17.05 30.54
C LYS A 258 9.10 17.76 29.26
N THR A 259 7.90 18.32 29.29
CA THR A 259 7.43 19.34 28.39
C THR A 259 8.51 20.42 28.26
N PHE A 260 8.92 20.70 27.03
CA PHE A 260 9.88 21.76 26.74
C PHE A 260 9.23 23.11 27.02
N SER A 261 9.38 23.59 28.25
CA SER A 261 9.24 25.00 28.57
C SER A 261 10.44 25.76 28.01
N LYS A 262 10.09 26.82 27.30
CA LYS A 262 10.89 27.84 26.62
C LYS A 262 12.00 28.43 27.52
N ALA A 263 13.25 28.44 27.05
CA ALA A 263 14.26 29.43 27.45
C ALA A 263 15.34 29.58 26.37
N ALA A 264 15.74 30.82 26.13
CA ALA A 264 16.58 31.34 25.05
C ALA A 264 18.10 31.09 25.27
N PRO A 265 18.97 31.40 24.28
CA PRO A 265 20.28 30.75 24.11
C PRO A 265 21.46 31.52 24.75
N ALA A 266 22.52 30.81 25.14
CA ALA A 266 23.81 31.43 25.46
C ALA A 266 25.03 30.58 25.06
N LYS A 267 25.82 31.17 24.16
CA LYS A 267 27.27 31.13 23.87
C LYS A 267 28.15 29.88 24.13
N LYS A 268 28.91 29.59 23.06
CA LYS A 268 30.14 28.78 22.92
C LYS A 268 31.18 28.99 24.02
N VAL A 269 31.86 27.91 24.42
CA VAL A 269 33.35 27.83 24.49
C VAL A 269 33.80 26.42 24.12
N ALA A 270 34.88 26.34 23.34
CA ALA A 270 35.50 25.13 22.82
C ALA A 270 36.54 24.54 23.79
N ALA A 271 36.74 23.22 23.76
CA ALA A 271 38.00 22.59 24.13
C ALA A 271 38.23 21.29 23.33
N LYS A 272 39.34 21.25 22.59
CA LYS A 272 39.89 20.13 21.81
C LYS A 272 40.59 19.10 22.72
N LYS A 273 40.58 17.82 22.30
CA LYS A 273 41.70 16.84 22.37
C LYS A 273 41.39 15.69 21.39
N SER A 274 42.00 15.68 20.18
CA SER A 274 43.07 14.76 19.71
C SER A 274 42.72 13.26 19.84
N ALA A 275 42.25 12.58 18.80
CA ALA A 275 42.98 11.97 17.66
C ALA A 275 43.57 10.58 17.93
N ALA A 276 43.01 9.56 17.26
CA ALA A 276 43.75 8.44 16.67
C ALA A 276 42.92 7.85 15.51
N ALA A 277 43.45 7.97 14.30
CA ALA A 277 42.83 7.60 13.05
C ALA A 277 43.08 6.13 12.72
N LYS A 278 42.09 5.48 12.08
CA LYS A 278 42.31 4.35 11.17
C LYS A 278 41.61 4.66 9.84
N THR A 279 42.43 4.64 8.79
CA THR A 279 42.15 4.95 7.39
C THR A 279 41.33 3.85 6.70
N PRO A 280 40.34 4.21 5.87
CA PRO A 280 39.98 3.39 4.70
C PRO A 280 40.37 4.09 3.38
N ALA A 281 40.82 3.29 2.43
CA ALA A 281 41.40 3.67 1.15
C ALA A 281 40.43 4.39 0.18
N ALA A 282 40.97 5.35 -0.56
CA ALA A 282 40.46 5.88 -1.83
C ALA A 282 40.67 4.82 -2.94
N LYS A 283 39.94 4.70 -4.07
CA LYS A 283 39.12 5.61 -4.89
C LYS A 283 38.43 4.73 -5.97
N LYS A 284 37.19 5.05 -6.37
CA LYS A 284 36.88 5.36 -7.79
C LYS A 284 35.52 6.02 -7.90
N ALA A 285 35.53 7.27 -8.36
CA ALA A 285 34.37 8.10 -8.61
C ALA A 285 33.59 7.55 -9.81
N ALA A 286 32.30 7.30 -9.63
CA ALA A 286 31.36 7.16 -10.74
C ALA A 286 31.03 8.56 -11.26
N ALA A 287 31.13 8.74 -12.58
CA ALA A 287 30.74 9.97 -13.27
C ALA A 287 29.28 10.35 -12.93
N PRO A 288 28.96 11.64 -12.76
CA PRO A 288 27.58 12.06 -12.51
C PRO A 288 26.73 11.71 -13.74
N LYS A 289 25.75 10.83 -13.55
CA LYS A 289 24.69 10.63 -14.53
C LYS A 289 23.95 11.95 -14.71
N ALA A 290 23.87 12.42 -15.96
CA ALA A 290 23.09 13.59 -16.33
C ALA A 290 21.66 13.46 -15.76
N PRO A 291 21.10 14.54 -15.15
CA PRO A 291 19.72 14.53 -14.71
C PRO A 291 18.83 14.26 -15.93
N ARG A 292 17.92 13.28 -15.78
CA ARG A 292 16.84 13.07 -16.75
C ARG A 292 16.12 14.40 -16.93
N LYS A 293 15.96 14.87 -18.17
CA LYS A 293 15.16 16.05 -18.50
C LYS A 293 13.81 15.94 -17.76
N PRO A 294 13.45 16.90 -16.90
CA PRO A 294 12.10 16.98 -16.39
C PRO A 294 11.14 17.04 -17.59
N GLY A 295 10.00 16.35 -17.51
CA GLY A 295 8.91 16.56 -18.46
C GLY A 295 8.54 18.04 -18.51
N ALA A 296 7.87 18.48 -19.58
CA ALA A 296 7.46 19.87 -19.78
C ALA A 296 6.95 20.48 -18.47
N GLY A 297 7.69 21.47 -17.96
CA GLY A 297 7.37 22.11 -16.69
C GLY A 297 6.04 22.84 -16.79
N LEU A 298 5.28 22.87 -15.70
CA LEU A 298 4.03 23.63 -15.64
C LEU A 298 4.38 25.10 -15.38
N LYS A 299 3.74 26.01 -16.12
CA LYS A 299 3.92 27.44 -15.95
C LYS A 299 3.14 27.93 -14.71
N PRO A 300 3.81 28.54 -13.71
CA PRO A 300 3.12 29.15 -12.59
C PRO A 300 2.34 30.41 -13.01
N SER A 301 1.18 30.64 -12.40
CA SER A 301 0.49 31.93 -12.50
C SER A 301 1.35 33.03 -11.86
N GLU A 302 1.12 34.30 -12.21
CA GLU A 302 1.87 35.45 -11.67
C GLU A 302 1.95 35.45 -10.13
N ALA A 303 0.81 35.19 -9.45
CA ALA A 303 0.76 35.08 -7.99
C ALA A 303 1.67 33.99 -7.41
N LEU A 304 1.74 32.82 -8.05
CA LEU A 304 2.58 31.72 -7.61
C LEU A 304 4.05 31.96 -7.99
N ALA A 305 4.30 32.56 -9.15
CA ALA A 305 5.63 32.93 -9.62
C ALA A 305 6.32 33.94 -8.69
N ALA A 306 5.56 34.84 -8.05
CA ALA A 306 6.09 35.77 -7.04
C ALA A 306 6.70 35.08 -5.80
N VAL A 307 6.40 33.78 -5.60
CA VAL A 307 6.87 32.98 -4.47
C VAL A 307 7.94 31.96 -4.89
N ILE A 308 7.75 31.27 -6.02
CA ILE A 308 8.62 30.15 -6.45
C ILE A 308 9.48 30.43 -7.69
N GLY A 309 9.31 31.61 -8.29
CA GLY A 309 9.89 31.99 -9.58
C GLY A 309 8.99 31.66 -10.78
N ALA A 310 9.23 32.33 -11.91
CA ALA A 310 8.43 32.20 -13.13
C ALA A 310 8.82 31.02 -14.03
N GLU A 311 9.90 30.31 -13.70
CA GLU A 311 10.37 29.19 -14.51
C GLU A 311 9.37 28.02 -14.49
N PRO A 312 9.09 27.40 -15.65
CA PRO A 312 8.27 26.19 -15.71
C PRO A 312 8.90 25.07 -14.87
N VAL A 313 8.13 24.53 -13.93
CA VAL A 313 8.61 23.53 -12.97
C VAL A 313 7.63 22.38 -12.82
N ALA A 314 8.13 21.20 -12.46
CA ALA A 314 7.25 20.07 -12.18
C ALA A 314 6.39 20.36 -10.94
N ARG A 315 5.15 19.85 -10.90
CA ARG A 315 4.23 20.06 -9.75
C ARG A 315 4.84 19.64 -8.40
N THR A 316 5.68 18.61 -8.38
CA THR A 316 6.41 18.16 -7.19
C THR A 316 7.43 19.19 -6.71
N GLU A 317 8.11 19.86 -7.63
CA GLU A 317 9.07 20.92 -7.34
C GLU A 317 8.38 22.19 -6.87
N VAL A 318 7.19 22.50 -7.42
CA VAL A 318 6.34 23.61 -6.94
C VAL A 318 6.03 23.46 -5.46
N ILE A 319 5.55 22.29 -5.03
CA ILE A 319 5.23 22.02 -3.63
C ILE A 319 6.48 22.15 -2.75
N LYS A 320 7.63 21.67 -3.23
CA LYS A 320 8.90 21.78 -2.51
C LYS A 320 9.33 23.24 -2.31
N LYS A 321 9.36 24.03 -3.39
CA LYS A 321 9.73 25.45 -3.35
C LYS A 321 8.78 26.26 -2.44
N LEU A 322 7.49 25.94 -2.46
CA LEU A 322 6.50 26.56 -1.60
C LEU A 322 6.76 26.24 -0.12
N TRP A 323 7.11 24.99 0.20
CA TRP A 323 7.50 24.60 1.56
C TRP A 323 8.80 25.25 2.03
N ASP A 324 9.77 25.43 1.14
CA ASP A 324 11.01 26.13 1.43
C ASP A 324 10.72 27.60 1.77
N TYR A 325 9.83 28.26 1.02
CA TYR A 325 9.36 29.61 1.33
C TYR A 325 8.60 29.68 2.67
N ILE A 326 7.65 28.79 2.92
CA ILE A 326 6.85 28.74 4.16
C ILE A 326 7.76 28.60 5.39
N LYS A 327 8.78 27.74 5.30
CA LYS A 327 9.74 27.53 6.40
C LYS A 327 10.68 28.71 6.57
N ALA A 328 11.18 29.28 5.47
CA ALA A 328 12.09 30.42 5.51
C ALA A 328 11.42 31.66 6.14
N ASN A 329 10.12 31.85 5.91
CA ASN A 329 9.34 32.98 6.43
C ASN A 329 8.60 32.67 7.74
N GLY A 330 8.78 31.48 8.33
CA GLY A 330 8.16 31.12 9.60
C GLY A 330 6.63 31.10 9.57
N LEU A 331 6.04 30.75 8.43
CA LEU A 331 4.59 30.86 8.19
C LEU A 331 3.78 29.66 8.68
N GLN A 332 4.40 28.70 9.37
CA GLN A 332 3.67 27.64 10.05
C GLN A 332 3.05 28.18 11.33
N ASP A 333 1.78 27.83 11.58
CA ASP A 333 1.13 28.22 12.82
C ASP A 333 1.85 27.61 14.03
N ALA A 334 2.05 28.44 15.06
CA ALA A 334 2.83 28.07 16.24
C ALA A 334 2.11 27.02 17.11
N THR A 335 0.79 26.98 17.06
CA THR A 335 -0.07 26.11 17.86
C THR A 335 -0.46 24.86 17.05
N ASN A 336 -0.86 25.06 15.79
CA ASN A 336 -1.23 23.99 14.87
C ASN A 336 -0.24 23.90 13.69
N LYS A 337 0.82 23.10 13.85
CA LYS A 337 1.86 22.91 12.81
C LYS A 337 1.36 22.33 11.47
N ARG A 338 0.08 21.98 11.35
CA ARG A 338 -0.56 21.57 10.09
C ARG A 338 -1.17 22.73 9.31
N ALA A 339 -1.30 23.89 9.94
CA ALA A 339 -1.81 25.12 9.35
C ALA A 339 -0.66 26.03 8.91
N ILE A 340 -0.89 26.71 7.79
CA ILE A 340 0.03 27.64 7.14
C ILE A 340 -0.68 28.99 7.09
N ASN A 341 -0.10 29.99 7.73
CA ASN A 341 -0.60 31.37 7.76
C ASN A 341 -0.13 32.08 6.49
N ALA A 342 -1.06 32.59 5.70
CA ALA A 342 -0.77 33.28 4.46
C ALA A 342 -0.13 34.64 4.75
N ASP A 343 1.06 34.88 4.22
CA ASP A 343 1.60 36.24 4.15
C ASP A 343 1.04 36.99 2.93
N ALA A 344 1.46 38.24 2.73
CA ALA A 344 0.98 39.06 1.62
C ALA A 344 1.22 38.42 0.24
N LYS A 345 2.24 37.57 0.09
CA LYS A 345 2.57 36.89 -1.17
C LYS A 345 1.81 35.58 -1.37
N LEU A 346 1.54 34.85 -0.29
CA LEU A 346 0.76 33.60 -0.33
C LEU A 346 -0.74 33.84 -0.30
N LYS A 347 -1.23 34.97 0.21
CA LYS A 347 -2.68 35.27 0.26
C LYS A 347 -3.35 35.25 -1.13
N PRO A 348 -2.75 35.82 -2.19
CA PRO A 348 -3.26 35.69 -3.56
C PRO A 348 -3.22 34.26 -4.13
N VAL A 349 -2.33 33.40 -3.61
CA VAL A 349 -2.20 31.98 -4.02
C VAL A 349 -3.19 31.11 -3.26
N PHE A 350 -3.40 31.38 -1.97
CA PHE A 350 -4.25 30.57 -1.10
C PHE A 350 -5.72 30.96 -1.16
N GLY A 351 -6.02 32.22 -1.49
CA GLY A 351 -7.37 32.78 -1.49
C GLY A 351 -7.99 32.88 -0.09
N LYS A 352 -7.22 32.57 0.97
CA LYS A 352 -7.63 32.56 2.37
C LYS A 352 -6.42 32.90 3.25
N ASP A 353 -6.68 33.38 4.46
CA ASP A 353 -5.64 33.77 5.42
C ASP A 353 -4.91 32.58 6.06
N GLN A 354 -5.52 31.39 6.05
CA GLN A 354 -4.91 30.18 6.58
C GLN A 354 -5.36 28.96 5.76
N VAL A 355 -4.42 28.06 5.48
CA VAL A 355 -4.67 26.79 4.78
C VAL A 355 -3.96 25.65 5.47
N THR A 356 -4.44 24.43 5.26
CA THR A 356 -3.78 23.22 5.77
C THR A 356 -2.92 22.54 4.71
N MET A 357 -1.97 21.69 5.14
CA MET A 357 -1.13 20.90 4.23
C MET A 357 -1.94 20.06 3.22
N PHE A 358 -3.16 19.65 3.57
CA PHE A 358 -4.03 18.85 2.70
C PHE A 358 -4.67 19.67 1.57
N GLU A 359 -4.90 20.96 1.79
CA GLU A 359 -5.49 21.85 0.78
C GLU A 359 -4.42 22.35 -0.21
N LEU A 360 -3.15 22.38 0.20
CA LEU A 360 -2.05 22.96 -0.55
C LEU A 360 -1.92 22.40 -1.97
N ALA A 361 -2.01 21.07 -2.12
CA ALA A 361 -1.88 20.42 -3.43
C ALA A 361 -3.04 20.78 -4.37
N GLY A 362 -4.26 20.94 -3.83
CA GLY A 362 -5.46 21.31 -4.59
C GLY A 362 -5.42 22.78 -5.02
N ILE A 363 -5.01 23.66 -4.11
CA ILE A 363 -4.85 25.10 -4.37
C ILE A 363 -3.80 25.34 -5.45
N VAL A 364 -2.61 24.75 -5.29
CA VAL A 364 -1.51 24.88 -6.26
C VAL A 364 -1.92 24.44 -7.66
N GLY A 365 -2.79 23.43 -7.77
CA GLY A 365 -3.30 22.96 -9.06
C GLY A 365 -4.02 24.04 -9.89
N LYS A 366 -4.62 25.05 -9.24
CA LYS A 366 -5.32 26.17 -9.91
C LYS A 366 -4.37 27.25 -10.44
N HIS A 367 -3.11 27.21 -10.00
CA HIS A 367 -2.08 28.20 -10.33
C HIS A 367 -1.01 27.64 -11.28
N LEU A 368 -1.30 26.51 -11.93
CA LEU A 368 -0.39 25.84 -12.86
C LEU A 368 -1.10 25.60 -14.19
N SER A 369 -0.49 26.03 -15.29
CA SER A 369 -0.94 25.72 -16.65
C SER A 369 0.12 24.91 -17.40
N ALA A 370 -0.32 24.14 -18.39
CA ALA A 370 0.57 23.41 -19.30
C ALA A 370 1.40 24.35 -20.18
#